data_AF-A0A358M331-F1
#
_entry.id   AF-A0A358M331-F1
#
_cell.length_a   1.000
_cell.length_b   1.000
_cell.length_c   1.000
_cell.angle_alpha   90.00
_cell.angle_beta   90.00
_cell.angle_gamma   90.00
#
_symmetry.space_group_name_H-M   'P 1'
#
loop_
_entity.id
_entity.type
_entity.pdbx_description
1 polymer ?
#
loop_
_entity_poly.entity_id
_entity_poly.type
_entity_poly.pdbx_seq_one_letter_code
_entity_poly.pdbx_strand_id
1 'polypeptide(L)'
;DYKNSAPDVLERMLNDTVVNEGIVTLNRSDFLIHLACHLYKEAATLPWVKMKRDMTLYKYADLYLLLDRMSDSEISEFFRRAEERGLGKICAFAVLQTAELFDFKAPALLTQAKEALLEEKDFLHRVVSPGEKKTYLYRTRDITERFFLDDRVSDLQEEDGR
;
A
#
# COMPACT_ATOMS: atom_id res chain seq x y z
N ASP A 1 -9.11 -12.21 13.68
CA ASP A 1 -7.85 -12.78 13.15
C ASP A 1 -7.53 -12.26 11.78
N TYR A 2 -6.54 -11.37 11.70
CA TYR A 2 -5.86 -11.02 10.47
C TYR A 2 -5.07 -12.25 10.02
N LYS A 3 -5.58 -13.02 9.05
CA LYS A 3 -4.78 -14.06 8.42
C LYS A 3 -3.73 -13.34 7.57
N ASN A 4 -2.46 -13.59 7.85
CA ASN A 4 -1.38 -13.23 6.95
C ASN A 4 -1.80 -13.64 5.53
N SER A 5 -1.63 -12.71 4.59
CA SER A 5 -1.63 -12.99 3.16
C SER A 5 -0.94 -14.32 2.92
N ALA A 6 -1.54 -15.14 2.05
CA ALA A 6 -1.25 -16.55 1.84
C ALA A 6 0.21 -16.97 2.17
N PRO A 7 0.41 -18.01 3.00
CA PRO A 7 1.74 -18.35 3.56
C PRO A 7 2.82 -18.61 2.49
N ASP A 8 2.42 -18.90 1.26
CA ASP A 8 3.30 -19.06 0.11
C ASP A 8 4.00 -17.76 -0.32
N VAL A 9 3.38 -16.59 -0.11
CA VAL A 9 3.98 -15.29 -0.51
C VAL A 9 5.23 -15.01 0.31
N LEU A 10 5.15 -15.19 1.63
CA LEU A 10 6.28 -14.98 2.54
C LEU A 10 7.40 -15.97 2.25
N GLU A 11 7.06 -17.25 2.07
CA GLU A 11 8.02 -18.29 1.73
C GLU A 11 8.76 -17.96 0.42
N ARG A 12 8.03 -17.57 -0.63
CA ARG A 12 8.63 -17.14 -1.90
C ARG A 12 9.53 -15.91 -1.74
N MET A 13 9.18 -14.93 -0.90
CA MET A 13 10.04 -13.76 -0.64
C MET A 13 11.34 -14.16 0.07
N LEU A 14 11.26 -15.07 1.04
CA LEU A 14 12.44 -15.56 1.78
C LEU A 14 13.36 -16.43 0.90
N ASN A 15 12.80 -17.16 -0.05
CA ASN A 15 13.56 -17.96 -1.02
C ASN A 15 14.31 -17.09 -2.06
N ASP A 16 13.84 -15.86 -2.31
CA ASP A 16 14.44 -14.91 -3.25
C ASP A 16 15.32 -13.84 -2.55
N THR A 17 15.87 -14.16 -1.38
CA THR A 17 16.77 -13.27 -0.65
C THR A 17 18.10 -13.07 -1.37
N VAL A 18 18.74 -11.93 -1.11
CA VAL A 18 20.03 -11.54 -1.66
C VAL A 18 20.99 -11.16 -0.55
N VAL A 19 22.30 -11.29 -0.82
CA VAL A 19 23.34 -10.77 0.08
C VAL A 19 23.71 -9.36 -0.38
N ASN A 20 23.47 -8.36 0.46
CA ASN A 20 23.89 -6.99 0.25
C ASN A 20 24.84 -6.57 1.37
N GLU A 21 26.08 -6.20 1.03
CA GLU A 21 27.13 -5.83 2.00
C GLU A 21 27.33 -6.85 3.14
N GLY A 22 27.20 -8.15 2.83
CA GLY A 22 27.33 -9.23 3.81
C GLY A 22 26.07 -9.49 4.67
N ILE A 23 24.98 -8.76 4.44
CA ILE A 23 23.70 -8.91 5.12
C ILE A 23 22.71 -9.61 4.18
N VAL A 24 22.04 -10.66 4.67
CA VAL A 24 20.94 -11.31 3.96
C VAL A 24 19.70 -10.43 4.07
N THR A 25 19.15 -10.00 2.94
CA THR A 25 17.96 -9.14 2.86
C THR A 25 17.07 -9.55 1.69
N LEU A 26 15.86 -9.02 1.63
CA LEU A 26 14.99 -9.18 0.46
C LEU A 26 15.61 -8.48 -0.74
N ASN A 27 15.40 -9.03 -1.95
CA ASN A 27 15.66 -8.27 -3.16
C ASN A 27 14.84 -6.97 -3.17
N ARG A 28 15.29 -5.97 -3.92
CA ARG A 28 14.72 -4.61 -3.90
C ARG A 28 13.20 -4.60 -4.12
N SER A 29 12.71 -5.34 -5.10
CA SER A 29 11.30 -5.38 -5.43
C SER A 29 10.46 -6.03 -4.34
N ASP A 30 10.90 -7.17 -3.79
CA ASP A 30 10.18 -7.82 -2.68
C ASP A 30 10.24 -6.99 -1.38
N PHE A 31 11.33 -6.25 -1.16
CA PHE A 31 11.41 -5.30 -0.05
C PHE A 31 10.39 -4.16 -0.21
N LEU A 32 10.29 -3.57 -1.40
CA LEU A 32 9.27 -2.55 -1.71
C LEU A 32 7.84 -3.09 -1.56
N ILE A 33 7.58 -4.30 -2.07
CA ILE A 33 6.29 -4.97 -1.91
C ILE A 33 5.98 -5.17 -0.41
N HIS A 34 6.96 -5.59 0.39
CA HIS A 34 6.81 -5.73 1.83
C HIS A 34 6.42 -4.41 2.51
N LEU A 35 7.09 -3.30 2.16
CA LEU A 35 6.75 -1.97 2.67
C LEU A 35 5.33 -1.55 2.26
N ALA A 36 4.93 -1.81 1.01
CA ALA A 36 3.57 -1.53 0.54
C ALA A 36 2.51 -2.34 1.31
N CYS A 37 2.76 -3.64 1.54
CA CYS A 37 1.90 -4.47 2.38
C CYS A 37 1.80 -3.95 3.81
N HIS A 38 2.92 -3.52 4.39
CA HIS A 38 2.95 -2.97 5.73
C HIS A 38 2.13 -1.69 5.84
N LEU A 39 2.30 -0.75 4.89
CA LEU A 39 1.51 0.47 4.80
C LEU A 39 0.02 0.15 4.65
N TYR A 40 -0.35 -0.68 3.67
CA TYR A 40 -1.75 -1.00 3.39
C TYR A 40 -2.45 -1.66 4.58
N LYS A 41 -1.79 -2.63 5.25
CA LYS A 41 -2.32 -3.28 6.45
C LYS A 41 -2.78 -2.26 7.48
N GLU A 42 -2.00 -1.21 7.71
CA GLU A 42 -2.31 -0.19 8.71
C GLU A 42 -3.30 0.85 8.18
N ALA A 43 -3.07 1.37 6.97
CA ALA A 43 -3.90 2.41 6.36
C ALA A 43 -5.34 1.94 6.07
N ALA A 44 -5.53 0.65 5.76
CA ALA A 44 -6.80 0.09 5.32
C ALA A 44 -7.51 -0.77 6.38
N THR A 45 -7.10 -0.72 7.66
CA THR A 45 -7.70 -1.57 8.71
C THR A 45 -8.15 -0.75 9.92
N LEU A 46 -9.44 -0.81 10.25
CA LEU A 46 -10.13 0.07 11.20
C LEU A 46 -9.45 0.19 12.59
N PRO A 47 -8.92 -0.88 13.23
CA PRO A 47 -8.17 -0.75 14.47
C PRO A 47 -7.02 0.26 14.42
N TRP A 48 -6.27 0.33 13.32
CA TRP A 48 -5.15 1.27 13.17
C TRP A 48 -5.63 2.70 12.98
N VAL A 49 -6.76 2.89 12.28
CA VAL A 49 -7.43 4.20 12.15
C VAL A 49 -7.91 4.69 13.51
N LYS A 50 -8.57 3.83 14.30
CA LYS A 50 -9.00 4.14 15.68
C LYS A 50 -7.82 4.49 16.59
N MET A 51 -6.65 3.88 16.37
CA MET A 51 -5.41 4.18 17.10
C MET A 51 -4.64 5.39 16.54
N LYS A 52 -5.13 6.04 15.47
CA LYS A 52 -4.46 7.13 14.74
C LYS A 52 -3.05 6.78 14.23
N ARG A 53 -2.83 5.50 13.89
CA ARG A 53 -1.55 4.95 13.41
C ARG A 53 -1.57 4.52 11.94
N ASP A 54 -2.72 4.68 11.28
CA ASP A 54 -3.02 4.31 9.91
C ASP A 54 -2.21 5.09 8.86
N MET A 55 -1.97 6.38 9.09
CA MET A 55 -1.27 7.28 8.16
C MET A 55 -0.05 7.95 8.81
N THR A 56 0.90 7.19 9.37
CA THR A 56 2.13 7.79 9.92
C THR A 56 3.10 8.19 8.82
N LEU A 57 3.55 9.46 8.79
CA LEU A 57 4.34 10.06 7.70
C LEU A 57 5.58 9.24 7.29
N TYR A 58 6.34 8.71 8.26
CA TYR A 58 7.62 8.05 7.96
C TYR A 58 7.48 6.84 7.02
N LYS A 59 6.35 6.12 7.05
CA LYS A 59 6.10 4.99 6.15
C LYS A 59 5.98 5.42 4.70
N TYR A 60 5.34 6.57 4.48
CA TYR A 60 5.27 7.19 3.16
C TYR A 60 6.62 7.76 2.76
N ALA A 61 7.39 8.32 3.69
CA ALA A 61 8.75 8.80 3.41
C ALA A 61 9.69 7.66 2.97
N ASP A 62 9.63 6.51 3.62
CA ASP A 62 10.40 5.32 3.24
C ASP A 62 10.06 4.87 1.81
N LEU A 63 8.78 4.83 1.46
CA LEU A 63 8.33 4.52 0.10
C LEU A 63 8.76 5.60 -0.89
N TYR A 64 8.59 6.87 -0.57
CA TYR A 64 8.97 8.00 -1.44
C TYR A 64 10.44 7.90 -1.84
N LEU A 65 11.34 7.70 -0.86
CA LEU A 65 12.78 7.61 -1.11
C LEU A 65 13.17 6.45 -2.05
N LEU A 66 12.43 5.34 -2.00
CA LEU A 66 12.72 4.15 -2.80
C LEU A 66 12.03 4.16 -4.17
N LEU A 67 10.89 4.84 -4.29
CA LEU A 67 10.07 4.94 -5.50
C LEU A 67 10.50 6.07 -6.44
N ASP A 68 10.88 7.24 -5.90
CA ASP A 68 11.17 8.47 -6.67
C ASP A 68 12.34 8.32 -7.66
N ARG A 69 13.22 7.34 -7.43
CA ARG A 69 14.43 7.11 -8.23
C ARG A 69 14.41 5.81 -9.03
N MET A 70 13.25 5.18 -9.19
CA MET A 70 13.16 3.95 -9.96
C MET A 70 13.30 4.21 -11.46
N SER A 71 14.09 3.39 -12.14
CA SER A 71 14.07 3.35 -13.60
C SER A 71 12.83 2.63 -14.12
N ASP A 72 12.50 2.82 -15.40
CA ASP A 72 11.37 2.12 -16.05
C ASP A 72 11.48 0.58 -15.95
N SER A 73 12.72 0.04 -15.99
CA SER A 73 12.97 -1.39 -15.82
C SER A 73 12.72 -1.85 -14.38
N GLU A 74 13.09 -1.03 -13.40
CA GLU A 74 12.82 -1.32 -11.98
C GLU A 74 11.32 -1.24 -11.68
N ILE A 75 10.61 -0.27 -12.28
CA ILE A 75 9.15 -0.12 -12.15
C ILE A 75 8.45 -1.36 -12.72
N SER A 76 8.84 -1.78 -13.92
CA SER A 76 8.27 -2.95 -14.58
C SER A 76 8.52 -4.23 -13.78
N GLU A 77 9.72 -4.41 -13.23
CA GLU A 77 10.04 -5.56 -12.38
C GLU A 77 9.26 -5.55 -11.07
N PHE A 78 9.10 -4.38 -10.44
CA PHE A 78 8.32 -4.24 -9.21
C PHE A 78 6.86 -4.66 -9.40
N PHE A 79 6.17 -4.15 -10.44
CA PHE A 79 4.79 -4.53 -10.70
C PHE A 79 4.66 -5.96 -11.20
N ARG A 80 5.57 -6.45 -12.05
CA ARG A 80 5.57 -7.87 -12.47
C ARG A 80 5.60 -8.81 -11.26
N ARG A 81 6.53 -8.59 -10.32
CA ARG A 81 6.60 -9.40 -9.08
C ARG A 81 5.39 -9.20 -8.18
N ALA A 82 4.85 -7.99 -8.09
CA ALA A 82 3.64 -7.73 -7.32
C ALA A 82 2.45 -8.53 -7.86
N GLU A 83 2.27 -8.60 -9.19
CA GLU A 83 1.23 -9.39 -9.84
C GLU A 83 1.43 -10.90 -9.65
N GLU A 84 2.66 -11.42 -9.82
CA GLU A 84 2.99 -12.84 -9.59
C GLU A 84 2.69 -13.31 -8.15
N ARG A 85 2.63 -12.35 -7.22
CA ARG A 85 2.34 -12.57 -5.80
C ARG A 85 0.90 -12.20 -5.42
N GLY A 86 0.08 -11.71 -6.36
CA GLY A 86 -1.29 -11.25 -6.08
C GLY A 86 -1.36 -9.98 -5.22
N LEU A 87 -0.31 -9.16 -5.23
CA LEU A 87 -0.14 -7.96 -4.41
C LEU A 87 -0.16 -6.66 -5.22
N GLY A 88 -0.45 -6.72 -6.53
CA GLY A 88 -0.47 -5.57 -7.43
C GLY A 88 -1.30 -4.39 -6.94
N LYS A 89 -2.54 -4.64 -6.52
CA LYS A 89 -3.44 -3.60 -5.98
C LYS A 89 -2.94 -2.95 -4.70
N ILE A 90 -2.32 -3.74 -3.81
CA ILE A 90 -1.71 -3.25 -2.57
C ILE A 90 -0.51 -2.34 -2.89
N CYS A 91 0.31 -2.75 -3.85
CA CYS A 91 1.44 -1.95 -4.33
C CYS A 91 0.98 -0.65 -4.98
N ALA A 92 -0.05 -0.72 -5.83
CA ALA A 92 -0.65 0.44 -6.46
C ALA A 92 -1.24 1.42 -5.43
N PHE A 93 -1.92 0.91 -4.40
CA PHE A 93 -2.41 1.72 -3.28
C PHE A 93 -1.27 2.51 -2.62
N ALA A 94 -0.17 1.82 -2.27
CA ALA A 94 0.96 2.44 -1.61
C ALA A 94 1.62 3.51 -2.49
N VAL A 95 1.80 3.22 -3.78
CA VAL A 95 2.36 4.16 -4.77
C VAL A 95 1.49 5.42 -4.89
N LEU A 96 0.18 5.26 -5.10
CA LEU A 96 -0.71 6.40 -5.36
C LEU A 96 -0.87 7.29 -4.14
N GLN A 97 -1.04 6.72 -2.94
CA GLN A 97 -1.10 7.53 -1.72
C GLN A 97 0.21 8.27 -1.45
N THR A 98 1.35 7.62 -1.65
CA THR A 98 2.66 8.25 -1.42
C THR A 98 2.89 9.38 -2.42
N ALA A 99 2.54 9.17 -3.69
CA ALA A 99 2.69 10.19 -4.72
C ALA A 99 1.83 11.42 -4.48
N GLU A 100 0.60 11.22 -4.01
CA GLU A 100 -0.29 12.33 -3.66
C GLU A 100 0.22 13.12 -2.45
N LEU A 101 0.71 12.43 -1.41
CA LEU A 101 1.19 13.07 -0.18
C LEU A 101 2.51 13.86 -0.37
N PHE A 102 3.38 13.43 -1.27
CA PHE A 102 4.69 14.04 -1.51
C PHE A 102 4.77 14.85 -2.80
N ASP A 103 3.70 14.90 -3.62
CA ASP A 103 3.65 15.57 -4.93
C ASP A 103 4.84 15.24 -5.86
N PHE A 104 5.34 14.00 -5.80
CA PHE A 104 6.48 13.59 -6.63
C PHE A 104 6.04 13.00 -7.96
N LYS A 105 6.81 13.30 -9.01
CA LYS A 105 6.40 13.07 -10.41
C LYS A 105 7.16 11.89 -11.00
N ALA A 106 6.51 10.73 -11.03
CA ALA A 106 7.02 9.52 -11.68
C ALA A 106 5.97 8.98 -12.68
N PRO A 107 5.87 9.53 -13.91
CA PRO A 107 4.77 9.24 -14.82
C PRO A 107 4.57 7.75 -15.12
N ALA A 108 5.64 7.00 -15.40
CA ALA A 108 5.58 5.57 -15.68
C ALA A 108 5.03 4.76 -14.48
N LEU A 109 5.55 5.04 -13.28
CA LEU A 109 5.12 4.44 -12.02
C LEU A 109 3.63 4.73 -11.74
N LEU A 110 3.21 5.98 -11.91
CA LEU A 110 1.82 6.40 -11.70
C LEU A 110 0.86 5.80 -12.71
N THR A 111 1.27 5.65 -13.97
CA THR A 111 0.46 4.99 -15.00
C THR A 111 0.20 3.53 -14.61
N GLN A 112 1.25 2.75 -14.31
CA GLN A 112 1.09 1.35 -13.92
C GLN A 112 0.25 1.20 -12.64
N ALA A 113 0.44 2.07 -11.65
CA ALA A 113 -0.36 2.03 -10.42
C ALA A 113 -1.84 2.34 -10.69
N LYS A 114 -2.15 3.31 -11.55
CA LYS A 114 -3.54 3.63 -11.93
C LYS A 114 -4.19 2.49 -12.70
N GLU A 115 -3.45 1.84 -13.60
CA GLU A 115 -3.93 0.68 -14.36
C GLU A 115 -4.28 -0.48 -13.44
N ALA A 116 -3.46 -0.78 -12.43
CA ALA A 116 -3.70 -1.84 -11.46
C ALA A 116 -4.99 -1.65 -10.62
N LEU A 117 -5.49 -0.42 -10.49
CA LEU A 117 -6.71 -0.09 -9.75
C LEU A 117 -7.87 0.39 -10.64
N LEU A 118 -7.75 0.29 -11.97
CA LEU A 118 -8.71 0.87 -12.92
C LEU A 118 -10.16 0.41 -12.65
N GLU A 119 -10.33 -0.87 -12.33
CA GLU A 119 -11.63 -1.50 -12.07
C GLU A 119 -12.08 -1.43 -10.60
N GLU A 120 -11.22 -0.95 -9.68
CA GLU A 120 -11.52 -0.85 -8.25
C GLU A 120 -11.24 0.56 -7.70
N LYS A 121 -12.00 1.54 -8.20
CA LYS A 121 -11.86 2.96 -7.85
C LYS A 121 -11.94 3.26 -6.35
N ASP A 122 -12.69 2.45 -5.61
CA ASP A 122 -12.85 2.61 -4.16
C ASP A 122 -11.71 1.98 -3.33
N PHE A 123 -10.79 1.23 -3.95
CA PHE A 123 -9.72 0.51 -3.25
C PHE A 123 -8.82 1.44 -2.41
N LEU A 124 -8.54 2.65 -2.92
CA LEU A 124 -7.73 3.68 -2.23
C LEU A 124 -8.39 4.25 -0.96
N HIS A 125 -9.69 4.06 -0.83
CA HIS A 125 -10.52 4.71 0.19
C HIS A 125 -11.15 3.70 1.14
N ARG A 126 -10.93 2.41 0.89
CA ARG A 126 -11.52 1.30 1.63
C ARG A 126 -10.78 1.04 2.93
N VAL A 127 -11.54 0.92 4.01
CA VAL A 127 -11.08 0.45 5.32
C VAL A 127 -11.90 -0.76 5.72
N VAL A 128 -11.23 -1.86 6.09
CA VAL A 128 -11.90 -3.06 6.59
C VAL A 128 -11.89 -3.10 8.12
N SER A 129 -12.96 -3.61 8.71
CA SER A 129 -13.02 -3.98 10.12
C SER A 129 -13.07 -5.50 10.24
N PRO A 130 -11.92 -6.18 10.44
CA PRO A 130 -11.90 -7.65 10.51
C PRO A 130 -12.73 -8.22 11.66
N GLY A 131 -12.80 -7.50 12.79
CA GLY A 131 -13.57 -7.92 13.96
C GLY A 131 -15.07 -7.81 13.74
N GLU A 132 -15.52 -6.77 13.02
CA GLU A 132 -16.94 -6.51 12.77
C GLU A 132 -17.42 -7.10 11.44
N LYS A 133 -16.50 -7.61 10.59
CA LYS A 133 -16.75 -8.06 9.21
C LYS A 133 -17.44 -7.00 8.35
N LYS A 134 -17.05 -5.74 8.56
CA LYS A 134 -17.58 -4.57 7.86
C LYS A 134 -16.53 -3.91 6.98
N THR A 135 -17.01 -3.21 5.96
CA THR A 135 -16.21 -2.38 5.08
C THR A 135 -16.69 -0.94 5.18
N TYR A 136 -15.75 -0.01 5.15
CA TYR A 136 -15.99 1.42 5.20
C TYR A 136 -15.27 2.10 4.04
N LEU A 137 -15.77 3.26 3.66
CA LEU A 137 -15.13 4.17 2.72
C LEU A 137 -14.90 5.52 3.39
N TYR A 138 -13.73 6.10 3.16
CA TYR A 138 -13.50 7.51 3.47
C TYR A 138 -14.37 8.41 2.59
N ARG A 139 -15.01 9.42 3.17
CA ARG A 139 -15.72 10.47 2.42
C ARG A 139 -14.73 11.42 1.77
N THR A 140 -13.68 11.82 2.49
CA THR A 140 -12.59 12.63 1.94
C THR A 140 -11.74 11.77 1.01
N ARG A 141 -11.88 11.99 -0.30
CA ARG A 141 -11.15 11.24 -1.34
C ARG A 141 -9.71 11.71 -1.51
N ASP A 142 -9.44 13.00 -1.32
CA ASP A 142 -8.08 13.55 -1.30
C ASP A 142 -7.27 12.95 -0.13
N ILE A 143 -6.16 12.30 -0.44
CA ILE A 143 -5.29 11.60 0.51
C ILE A 143 -4.56 12.60 1.38
N THR A 144 -4.15 13.75 0.83
CA THR A 144 -3.44 14.80 1.58
C THR A 144 -4.36 15.46 2.59
N GLU A 145 -5.57 15.83 2.18
CA GLU A 145 -6.61 16.33 3.08
C GLU A 145 -6.91 15.31 4.18
N ARG A 146 -7.09 14.03 3.82
CA ARG A 146 -7.35 12.95 4.78
C ARG A 146 -6.22 12.79 5.80
N PHE A 147 -4.96 12.89 5.36
CA PHE A 147 -3.79 12.77 6.22
C PHE A 147 -3.85 13.79 7.38
N PHE A 148 -4.32 15.01 7.11
CA PHE A 148 -4.40 16.10 8.08
C PHE A 148 -5.73 16.18 8.85
N LEU A 149 -6.66 15.23 8.67
CA LEU A 149 -7.87 15.17 9.49
C LEU A 149 -7.53 14.86 10.95
N ASP A 150 -8.11 15.64 11.87
CA ASP A 150 -7.99 15.43 13.32
C ASP A 150 -8.60 14.10 13.79
N ASP A 151 -9.69 13.68 13.15
CA ASP A 151 -10.40 12.44 13.41
C ASP A 151 -10.86 11.75 12.12
N ARG A 152 -9.99 10.89 11.57
CA ARG A 152 -10.28 10.04 10.42
C ARG A 152 -11.39 9.01 10.65
N VAL A 153 -11.71 8.65 11.91
CA VAL A 153 -12.82 7.71 12.16
C VAL A 153 -14.16 8.35 11.81
N SER A 154 -14.32 9.64 12.09
CA SER A 154 -15.54 10.39 11.76
C SER A 154 -15.79 10.54 10.25
N ASP A 155 -14.74 10.42 9.44
CA ASP A 155 -14.80 10.50 7.97
C ASP A 155 -15.21 9.16 7.31
N LEU A 156 -15.28 8.07 8.08
CA LEU A 156 -15.66 6.76 7.55
C LEU A 156 -17.17 6.60 7.41
N GLN A 157 -17.61 6.09 6.26
CA GLN A 157 -18.97 5.67 5.99
C GLN A 157 -19.00 4.16 5.76
N GLU A 158 -19.86 3.44 6.46
CA GLU A 158 -20.07 2.01 6.22
C GLU A 158 -20.59 1.80 4.79
N GLU A 159 -19.98 0.87 4.07
CA GLU A 159 -20.46 0.42 2.77
C GLU A 159 -21.66 -0.50 3.02
N ASP A 160 -22.88 0.00 2.79
CA ASP A 160 -24.10 -0.81 2.90
C ASP A 160 -23.95 -2.02 1.97
N GLY A 161 -23.87 -3.21 2.57
CA GLY A 161 -23.70 -4.46 1.85
C GLY A 161 -24.81 -4.61 0.81
N ARG A 162 -24.45 -4.57 -0.48
CA ARG A 162 -25.31 -5.10 -1.55
C ARG A 162 -25.20 -6.61 -1.59
#